data_AF-A0A7X2MZS9-F1
#
_entry.id   AF-A0A7X2MZS9-F1
#
_cell.length_a   1.000
_cell.length_b   1.000
_cell.length_c   1.000
_cell.angle_alpha   90.00
_cell.angle_beta   90.00
_cell.angle_gamma   90.00
#
_symmetry.space_group_name_H-M   'P 1'
#
loop_
_entity.id
_entity.type
_entity.pdbx_description
1 polymer ?
#
loop_
_entity_poly.entity_id
_entity_poly.type
_entity_poly.pdbx_seq_one_letter_code
_entity_poly.pdbx_strand_id
1 'polypeptide(L)'
;MEIRLLKSGYKNNEQFYKDFLEDKIKYNDEYFSDEIIELKSAPDFPIYMGVGYEKNREELFLKAFDVISKNYINLDRDIYLNETFWHSLMCCEKSKYIIEKYPNVTESINNFNNIVLKKFDWENYIYKCILGAQYVEDNIKEDSEKNKFYKLIVENLDLYNYMIKYEIFRNDKFIMNILEIIDELDLSKVMKAKIIGRDDLGKDERVGRRIIYEFNKSYPVIMAPMLEKEELKEIFLRFLSYYYDTNKLYIKQ
;
A
#
# COMPACT_ATOMS: atom_id res chain seq x y z
N MET A 1 9.89 -10.68 21.52
CA MET A 1 11.02 -9.76 21.25
C MET A 1 10.55 -8.34 21.46
N GLU A 2 11.44 -7.45 21.88
CA GLU A 2 11.11 -6.06 22.23
C GLU A 2 11.62 -5.12 21.15
N ILE A 3 10.76 -4.19 20.71
CA ILE A 3 11.11 -3.11 19.79
C ILE A 3 11.09 -1.81 20.58
N ARG A 4 12.27 -1.24 20.83
CA ARG A 4 12.41 0.10 21.41
C ARG A 4 12.09 1.14 20.35
N LEU A 5 11.20 2.07 20.65
CA LEU A 5 10.84 3.12 19.70
C LEU A 5 11.92 4.21 19.62
N LEU A 6 12.22 4.65 18.41
CA LEU A 6 13.10 5.78 18.16
C LEU A 6 12.46 7.08 18.69
N LYS A 7 13.23 7.91 19.39
CA LYS A 7 12.80 9.25 19.78
C LYS A 7 12.92 10.22 18.60
N SER A 8 12.26 11.37 18.68
CA SER A 8 12.36 12.40 17.63
C SER A 8 13.82 12.80 17.33
N GLY A 9 14.15 13.05 16.06
CA GLY A 9 15.47 13.54 15.63
C GLY A 9 16.33 12.55 14.84
N TYR A 10 15.86 11.31 14.62
CA TYR A 10 16.57 10.33 13.78
C TYR A 10 16.50 10.63 12.28
N LYS A 11 15.50 11.38 11.82
CA LYS A 11 15.32 11.71 10.39
C LYS A 11 16.36 12.72 9.91
N ASN A 12 16.81 12.56 8.67
CA ASN A 12 17.80 13.45 8.03
C ASN A 12 19.10 13.61 8.85
N ASN A 13 19.46 12.58 9.62
CA ASN A 13 20.64 12.59 10.48
C ASN A 13 21.74 11.73 9.85
N GLU A 14 22.85 12.34 9.46
CA GLU A 14 23.98 11.64 8.83
C GLU A 14 24.64 10.62 9.76
N GLN A 15 24.72 10.90 11.06
CA GLN A 15 25.30 9.96 12.01
C GLN A 15 24.40 8.74 12.17
N PHE A 16 23.08 8.95 12.24
CA PHE A 16 22.10 7.85 12.28
C PHE A 16 22.22 6.94 11.05
N TYR A 17 22.42 7.52 9.85
CA TYR A 17 22.67 6.74 8.64
C TYR A 17 23.97 5.93 8.70
N LYS A 18 25.08 6.51 9.17
CA LYS A 18 26.34 5.77 9.37
C LYS A 18 26.17 4.62 10.37
N ASP A 19 25.49 4.89 11.48
CA ASP A 19 25.20 3.88 12.50
C ASP A 19 24.28 2.77 11.98
N PHE A 20 23.36 3.07 11.05
CA PHE A 20 22.57 2.05 10.36
C PHE A 20 23.45 1.10 9.54
N LEU A 21 24.37 1.65 8.74
CA LEU A 21 25.28 0.85 7.89
C LEU A 21 26.19 -0.06 8.71
N GLU A 22 26.56 0.39 9.91
CA GLU A 22 27.47 -0.33 10.82
C GLU A 22 26.73 -1.25 11.83
N ASP A 23 25.41 -1.41 11.71
CA ASP A 23 24.56 -2.18 12.65
C ASP A 23 24.68 -1.70 14.12
N LYS A 24 24.88 -0.39 14.32
CA LYS A 24 25.15 0.24 15.63
C LYS A 24 23.93 0.87 16.30
N ILE A 25 22.85 1.15 15.57
CA ILE A 25 21.67 1.88 16.10
C ILE A 25 21.13 1.24 17.37
N LYS A 26 20.91 -0.08 17.37
CA LYS A 26 20.36 -0.84 18.51
C LYS A 26 21.18 -0.77 19.81
N TYR A 27 22.45 -0.35 19.73
CA TYR A 27 23.35 -0.25 20.88
C TYR A 27 23.54 1.18 21.37
N ASN A 28 22.94 2.17 20.70
CA ASN A 28 23.01 3.57 21.10
C ASN A 28 21.70 4.00 21.76
N ASP A 29 21.67 3.98 23.10
CA ASP A 29 20.51 4.35 23.91
C ASP A 29 20.02 5.77 23.64
N GLU A 30 20.88 6.68 23.15
CA GLU A 30 20.49 8.04 22.84
C GLU A 30 19.47 8.12 21.70
N TYR A 31 19.30 7.09 20.86
CA TYR A 31 18.32 7.11 19.78
C TYR A 31 16.89 6.75 20.21
N PHE A 32 16.68 6.21 21.41
CA PHE A 32 15.42 5.61 21.80
C PHE A 32 14.64 6.47 22.80
N SER A 33 13.31 6.32 22.77
CA SER A 33 12.43 6.73 23.86
C SER A 33 12.29 5.59 24.87
N ASP A 34 11.49 5.83 25.93
CA ASP A 34 11.14 4.82 26.92
C ASP A 34 10.01 3.87 26.43
N GLU A 35 9.48 4.09 25.22
CA GLU A 35 8.41 3.28 24.66
C GLU A 35 8.94 1.97 24.06
N ILE A 36 8.33 0.86 24.45
CA ILE A 36 8.69 -0.49 24.03
C ILE A 36 7.44 -1.20 23.51
N ILE A 37 7.58 -1.85 22.35
CA ILE A 37 6.52 -2.66 21.74
C ILE A 37 6.96 -4.12 21.74
N GLU A 38 6.12 -4.99 22.29
CA GLU A 38 6.36 -6.43 22.28
C GLU A 38 5.83 -7.08 21.00
N LEU A 39 6.69 -7.84 20.32
CA LEU A 39 6.33 -8.66 19.16
C LEU A 39 6.60 -10.14 19.44
N LYS A 40 5.71 -11.02 18.96
CA LYS A 40 5.97 -12.47 18.99
C LYS A 40 7.16 -12.83 18.10
N SER A 41 7.18 -12.28 16.90
CA SER A 41 8.23 -12.45 15.90
C SER A 41 8.26 -11.24 14.98
N ALA A 42 9.40 -11.01 14.34
CA ALA A 42 9.55 -10.04 13.26
C ALA A 42 10.12 -10.78 12.04
N PRO A 43 9.30 -11.48 11.24
CA PRO A 43 9.75 -12.09 9.99
C PRO A 43 10.06 -11.03 8.92
N ASP A 44 10.97 -11.35 8.00
CA ASP A 44 11.35 -10.47 6.89
C ASP A 44 10.30 -10.48 5.78
N PHE A 45 10.13 -9.33 5.14
CA PHE A 45 9.24 -9.18 4.00
C PHE A 45 9.75 -8.06 3.07
N PRO A 46 9.36 -8.07 1.79
CA PRO A 46 9.75 -7.01 0.87
C PRO A 46 9.20 -5.65 1.32
N ILE A 47 10.07 -4.64 1.47
CA ILE A 47 9.69 -3.30 1.95
C ILE A 47 9.74 -2.22 0.86
N TYR A 48 10.36 -2.53 -0.27
CA TYR A 48 10.47 -1.61 -1.39
C TYR A 48 10.36 -2.37 -2.71
N MET A 49 9.24 -2.20 -3.41
CA MET A 49 8.95 -2.91 -4.67
C MET A 49 9.12 -2.00 -5.90
N GLY A 50 10.00 -0.99 -5.78
CA GLY A 50 10.36 -0.06 -6.86
C GLY A 50 11.70 -0.34 -7.54
N VAL A 51 12.54 -1.25 -6.99
CA VAL A 51 13.84 -1.61 -7.59
C VAL A 51 13.66 -2.77 -8.57
N GLY A 52 14.11 -2.57 -9.82
CA GLY A 52 14.29 -3.64 -10.82
C GLY A 52 12.99 -4.11 -11.47
N TYR A 53 13.00 -4.12 -12.82
CA TYR A 53 11.97 -4.56 -13.77
C TYR A 53 10.73 -5.32 -13.22
N GLU A 54 9.57 -4.89 -13.71
CA GLU A 54 8.19 -5.34 -13.47
C GLU A 54 7.94 -6.85 -13.23
N LYS A 55 8.86 -7.74 -13.64
CA LYS A 55 8.70 -9.19 -13.66
C LYS A 55 8.36 -9.84 -12.32
N ASN A 56 8.84 -9.30 -11.19
CA ASN A 56 8.61 -9.92 -9.87
C ASN A 56 7.82 -9.02 -8.91
N ARG A 57 7.30 -7.87 -9.38
CA ARG A 57 6.63 -6.91 -8.51
C ARG A 57 5.41 -7.53 -7.82
N GLU A 58 4.64 -8.31 -8.56
CA GLU A 58 3.46 -9.00 -8.05
C GLU A 58 3.81 -9.97 -6.91
N GLU A 59 4.80 -10.84 -7.13
CA GLU A 59 5.26 -11.80 -6.14
C GLU A 59 5.74 -11.10 -4.85
N LEU A 60 6.46 -9.99 -4.97
CA LEU A 60 6.94 -9.23 -3.82
C LEU A 60 5.79 -8.64 -2.99
N PHE A 61 4.73 -8.13 -3.64
CA PHE A 61 3.55 -7.65 -2.93
C PHE A 61 2.79 -8.79 -2.25
N LEU A 62 2.55 -9.91 -2.95
CA LEU A 62 1.86 -11.06 -2.36
C LEU A 62 2.62 -11.62 -1.16
N LYS A 63 3.96 -11.69 -1.24
CA LYS A 63 4.81 -12.08 -0.11
C LYS A 63 4.72 -11.07 1.05
N ALA A 64 4.67 -9.77 0.76
CA ALA A 64 4.50 -8.75 1.78
C ALA A 64 3.12 -8.86 2.47
N PHE A 65 2.04 -9.06 1.71
CA PHE A 65 0.71 -9.30 2.26
C PHE A 65 0.68 -10.50 3.19
N ASP A 66 1.22 -11.64 2.76
CA ASP A 66 1.25 -12.87 3.56
C ASP A 66 1.95 -12.68 4.91
N VAL A 67 3.10 -12.02 4.90
CA VAL A 67 3.87 -11.79 6.13
C VAL A 67 3.19 -10.75 7.02
N ILE A 68 2.71 -9.64 6.44
CA ILE A 68 2.06 -8.55 7.17
C ILE A 68 0.76 -9.01 7.82
N SER A 69 -0.09 -9.74 7.09
CA SER A 69 -1.39 -10.19 7.60
C SER A 69 -1.23 -11.15 8.78
N LYS A 70 -0.26 -12.06 8.71
CA LYS A 70 -0.04 -13.08 9.75
C LYS A 70 0.67 -12.53 11.00
N ASN A 71 1.53 -11.52 10.87
CA ASN A 71 2.48 -11.18 11.93
C ASN A 71 2.36 -9.75 12.48
N TYR A 72 1.86 -8.79 11.70
CA TYR A 72 1.96 -7.38 12.07
C TYR A 72 0.61 -6.69 12.27
N ILE A 73 -0.42 -6.99 11.49
CA ILE A 73 -1.75 -6.35 11.65
C ILE A 73 -2.55 -6.91 12.84
N ASN A 74 -2.07 -7.98 13.48
CA ASN A 74 -2.64 -8.52 14.72
C ASN A 74 -2.25 -7.69 15.96
N LEU A 75 -1.39 -6.68 15.80
CA LEU A 75 -1.09 -5.70 16.84
C LEU A 75 -2.22 -4.68 16.96
N ASP A 76 -2.22 -3.89 18.02
CA ASP A 76 -3.12 -2.74 18.10
C ASP A 76 -2.94 -1.82 16.89
N ARG A 77 -4.07 -1.29 16.39
CA ARG A 77 -4.09 -0.44 15.20
C ARG A 77 -3.19 0.77 15.31
N ASP A 78 -3.13 1.36 16.51
CA ASP A 78 -2.28 2.51 16.81
C ASP A 78 -0.79 2.17 16.73
N ILE A 79 -0.42 0.88 16.79
CA ILE A 79 0.95 0.39 16.63
C ILE A 79 1.28 0.17 15.16
N TYR A 80 0.50 -0.67 14.46
CA TYR A 80 0.86 -1.01 13.08
C TYR A 80 0.62 0.15 12.10
N LEU A 81 -0.17 1.16 12.46
CA LEU A 81 -0.26 2.42 11.71
C LEU A 81 0.71 3.52 12.20
N ASN A 82 1.64 3.19 13.11
CA ASN A 82 2.64 4.13 13.61
C ASN A 82 3.91 4.13 12.74
N GLU A 83 4.26 5.29 12.21
CA GLU A 83 5.49 5.48 11.44
C GLU A 83 6.76 5.13 12.23
N THR A 84 6.84 5.60 13.47
CA THR A 84 8.00 5.38 14.35
C THR A 84 8.20 3.90 14.66
N PHE A 85 7.12 3.14 14.83
CA PHE A 85 7.22 1.68 14.97
C PHE A 85 7.94 1.05 13.77
N TRP A 86 7.52 1.36 12.54
CA TRP A 86 8.14 0.79 11.34
C TRP A 86 9.58 1.23 11.18
N HIS A 87 9.90 2.51 11.38
CA HIS A 87 11.28 2.97 11.31
C HIS A 87 12.17 2.29 12.37
N SER A 88 11.66 2.13 13.60
CA SER A 88 12.39 1.45 14.68
C SER A 88 12.66 -0.02 14.33
N LEU A 89 11.63 -0.74 13.88
CA LEU A 89 11.75 -2.12 13.43
C LEU A 89 12.75 -2.26 12.28
N MET A 90 12.65 -1.40 11.26
CA MET A 90 13.52 -1.48 10.09
C MET A 90 14.99 -1.18 10.43
N CYS A 91 15.24 -0.17 11.25
CA CYS A 91 16.60 0.26 11.59
C CYS A 91 17.30 -0.67 12.60
N CYS A 92 16.55 -1.33 13.49
CA CYS A 92 17.14 -2.14 14.56
C CYS A 92 17.17 -3.63 14.24
N GLU A 93 16.07 -4.16 13.69
CA GLU A 93 15.88 -5.60 13.51
C GLU A 93 16.07 -6.05 12.06
N LYS A 94 15.94 -5.13 11.10
CA LYS A 94 15.96 -5.46 9.66
C LYS A 94 17.17 -4.92 8.91
N SER A 95 18.11 -4.26 9.59
CA SER A 95 19.30 -3.64 8.99
C SER A 95 20.00 -4.56 7.99
N LYS A 96 20.33 -5.79 8.42
CA LYS A 96 21.02 -6.80 7.61
C LYS A 96 20.20 -7.23 6.39
N TYR A 97 18.92 -7.55 6.59
CA TYR A 97 18.00 -7.91 5.50
C TYR A 97 17.91 -6.80 4.46
N ILE A 98 17.79 -5.55 4.92
CA ILE A 98 17.64 -4.38 4.06
C ILE A 98 18.91 -4.16 3.24
N ILE A 99 20.09 -4.18 3.87
CA ILE A 99 21.36 -3.98 3.15
C ILE A 99 21.57 -5.09 2.11
N GLU A 100 21.22 -6.33 2.42
CA GLU A 100 21.33 -7.45 1.48
C GLU A 100 20.35 -7.34 0.30
N LYS A 101 19.08 -7.01 0.56
CA LYS A 101 18.04 -6.98 -0.49
C LYS A 101 17.96 -5.68 -1.27
N TYR A 102 18.36 -4.57 -0.65
CA TYR A 102 18.29 -3.23 -1.21
C TYR A 102 19.65 -2.54 -1.07
N PRO A 103 20.72 -3.05 -1.71
CA PRO A 103 22.07 -2.55 -1.51
C PRO A 103 22.23 -1.06 -1.86
N ASN A 104 21.33 -0.51 -2.68
CA ASN A 104 21.28 0.91 -3.00
C ASN A 104 21.06 1.82 -1.77
N VAL A 105 20.56 1.29 -0.64
CA VAL A 105 20.51 2.07 0.63
C VAL A 105 21.89 2.48 1.11
N THR A 106 22.95 1.77 0.71
CA THR A 106 24.34 2.04 1.10
C THR A 106 25.00 3.13 0.26
N GLU A 107 24.40 3.47 -0.90
CA GLU A 107 24.98 4.41 -1.85
C GLU A 107 24.78 5.88 -1.41
N SER A 108 23.68 6.18 -0.71
CA SER A 108 23.40 7.53 -0.23
C SER A 108 22.35 7.57 0.88
N ILE A 109 22.46 8.58 1.76
CA ILE A 109 21.43 8.88 2.76
C ILE A 109 20.05 9.12 2.13
N ASN A 110 20.01 9.65 0.90
CA ASN A 110 18.76 9.85 0.17
C ASN A 110 18.09 8.51 -0.19
N ASN A 111 18.85 7.52 -0.65
CA ASN A 111 18.32 6.18 -0.91
C ASN A 111 17.85 5.51 0.38
N PHE A 112 18.65 5.61 1.44
CA PHE A 112 18.25 5.16 2.78
C PHE A 112 16.94 5.79 3.25
N ASN A 113 16.80 7.11 3.15
CA ASN A 113 15.58 7.82 3.52
C ASN A 113 14.38 7.44 2.64
N ASN A 114 14.59 7.15 1.36
CA ASN A 114 13.51 6.77 0.44
C ASN A 114 13.05 5.31 0.59
N ILE A 115 13.83 4.46 1.26
CA ILE A 115 13.56 3.03 1.39
C ILE A 115 13.23 2.67 2.83
N VAL A 116 14.07 3.11 3.78
CA VAL A 116 14.01 2.71 5.20
C VAL A 116 13.23 3.70 6.03
N LEU A 117 13.53 5.01 5.88
CA LEU A 117 12.84 6.09 6.61
C LEU A 117 11.78 6.80 5.77
N LYS A 118 11.21 6.10 4.79
CA LYS A 118 10.23 6.69 3.88
C LYS A 118 9.00 7.06 4.69
N LYS A 119 8.59 8.33 4.57
CA LYS A 119 7.37 8.84 5.20
C LYS A 119 6.23 7.84 5.07
N PHE A 120 5.59 7.53 6.20
CA PHE A 120 4.58 6.49 6.28
C PHE A 120 3.21 7.04 5.87
N ASP A 121 3.04 7.16 4.56
CA ASP A 121 1.79 7.58 3.92
C ASP A 121 1.46 6.68 2.72
N TRP A 122 0.46 7.06 1.93
CA TRP A 122 -0.02 6.29 0.78
C TRP A 122 1.06 5.98 -0.27
N GLU A 123 2.22 6.64 -0.27
CA GLU A 123 3.33 6.30 -1.17
C GLU A 123 4.20 5.15 -0.63
N ASN A 124 4.18 4.92 0.69
CA ASN A 124 4.99 3.90 1.35
C ASN A 124 4.46 2.49 1.06
N TYR A 125 5.33 1.57 0.67
CA TYR A 125 4.97 0.20 0.32
C TYR A 125 4.45 -0.61 1.50
N ILE A 126 5.01 -0.41 2.70
CA ILE A 126 4.55 -1.06 3.92
C ILE A 126 3.13 -0.56 4.25
N TYR A 127 2.90 0.76 4.21
CA TYR A 127 1.58 1.36 4.42
C TYR A 127 0.53 0.78 3.45
N LYS A 128 0.85 0.69 2.16
CA LYS A 128 -0.01 0.07 1.14
C LYS A 128 -0.40 -1.36 1.49
N CYS A 129 0.59 -2.16 1.92
CA CYS A 129 0.38 -3.57 2.25
C CYS A 129 -0.43 -3.72 3.54
N ILE A 130 -0.21 -2.86 4.54
CA ILE A 130 -1.00 -2.86 5.78
C ILE A 130 -2.46 -2.57 5.50
N LEU A 131 -2.77 -1.52 4.73
CA LEU A 131 -4.16 -1.21 4.40
C LEU A 131 -4.82 -2.36 3.65
N GLY A 132 -4.14 -2.93 2.64
CA GLY A 132 -4.71 -4.04 1.89
C GLY A 132 -4.87 -5.31 2.73
N ALA A 133 -3.89 -5.63 3.58
CA ALA A 133 -3.97 -6.75 4.53
C ALA A 133 -5.13 -6.55 5.51
N GLN A 134 -5.20 -5.39 6.16
CA GLN A 134 -6.26 -5.06 7.11
C GLN A 134 -7.64 -5.18 6.44
N TYR A 135 -7.87 -4.53 5.30
CA TYR A 135 -9.18 -4.54 4.66
C TYR A 135 -9.63 -5.94 4.22
N VAL A 136 -8.70 -6.76 3.75
CA VAL A 136 -8.99 -8.14 3.38
C VAL A 136 -9.28 -9.00 4.61
N GLU A 137 -8.45 -8.94 5.65
CA GLU A 137 -8.66 -9.75 6.86
C GLU A 137 -9.92 -9.34 7.64
N ASP A 138 -10.27 -8.05 7.66
CA ASP A 138 -11.45 -7.54 8.36
C ASP A 138 -12.77 -7.97 7.67
N ASN A 139 -12.74 -8.20 6.35
CA ASN A 139 -13.95 -8.44 5.54
C ASN A 139 -14.09 -9.87 5.03
N ILE A 140 -12.99 -10.60 4.84
CA ILE A 140 -12.97 -11.92 4.20
C ILE A 140 -12.53 -12.98 5.19
N LYS A 141 -13.35 -14.01 5.38
CA LYS A 141 -13.05 -15.09 6.34
C LYS A 141 -12.26 -16.24 5.74
N GLU A 142 -12.54 -16.60 4.50
CA GLU A 142 -11.93 -17.76 3.85
C GLU A 142 -10.57 -17.43 3.25
N ASP A 143 -9.53 -18.21 3.58
CA ASP A 143 -8.16 -17.95 3.11
C ASP A 143 -8.01 -18.02 1.59
N SER A 144 -8.80 -18.85 0.91
CA SER A 144 -8.80 -18.93 -0.55
C SER A 144 -9.27 -17.60 -1.18
N GLU A 145 -10.28 -17.00 -0.59
CA GLU A 145 -10.87 -15.73 -1.01
C GLU A 145 -9.97 -14.55 -0.63
N LYS A 146 -9.31 -14.57 0.53
CA LYS A 146 -8.30 -13.57 0.89
C LYS A 146 -7.18 -13.50 -0.14
N ASN A 147 -6.67 -14.68 -0.55
CA ASN A 147 -5.66 -14.77 -1.59
C ASN A 147 -6.13 -14.22 -2.94
N LYS A 148 -7.42 -14.41 -3.28
CA LYS A 148 -8.02 -13.80 -4.47
C LYS A 148 -8.02 -12.26 -4.35
N PHE A 149 -8.43 -11.69 -3.21
CA PHE A 149 -8.41 -10.25 -3.02
C PHE A 149 -7.00 -9.65 -3.00
N TYR A 150 -6.01 -10.31 -2.39
CA TYR A 150 -4.62 -9.89 -2.49
C TYR A 150 -4.16 -9.82 -3.95
N LYS A 151 -4.50 -10.82 -4.77
CA LYS A 151 -4.22 -10.78 -6.21
C LYS A 151 -4.96 -9.64 -6.91
N LEU A 152 -6.23 -9.40 -6.61
CA LEU A 152 -6.99 -8.28 -7.20
C LEU A 152 -6.37 -6.92 -6.88
N ILE A 153 -5.91 -6.71 -5.64
CA ILE A 153 -5.18 -5.50 -5.24
C ILE A 153 -3.90 -5.37 -6.08
N VAL A 154 -3.14 -6.46 -6.20
CA VAL A 154 -1.85 -6.47 -6.91
C VAL A 154 -2.02 -6.26 -8.41
N GLU A 155 -3.01 -6.90 -9.01
CA GLU A 155 -3.37 -6.70 -10.40
C GLU A 155 -3.80 -5.25 -10.61
N ASN A 156 -4.55 -4.64 -9.69
CA ASN A 156 -5.06 -3.27 -9.83
C ASN A 156 -4.24 -2.23 -9.04
N LEU A 157 -2.94 -2.45 -8.83
CA LEU A 157 -2.09 -1.60 -7.97
C LEU A 157 -2.16 -0.10 -8.29
N ASP A 158 -2.18 0.28 -9.56
CA ASP A 158 -2.24 1.69 -9.95
C ASP A 158 -3.55 2.32 -9.47
N LEU A 159 -4.68 1.65 -9.70
CA LEU A 159 -5.99 2.08 -9.22
C LEU A 159 -6.04 2.07 -7.69
N TYR A 160 -5.58 0.99 -7.05
CA TYR A 160 -5.52 0.86 -5.60
C TYR A 160 -4.73 2.01 -4.97
N ASN A 161 -3.55 2.34 -5.50
CA ASN A 161 -2.75 3.48 -5.05
C ASN A 161 -3.52 4.79 -5.16
N TYR A 162 -4.30 4.99 -6.22
CA TYR A 162 -5.15 6.17 -6.38
C TYR A 162 -6.31 6.21 -5.40
N MET A 163 -6.94 5.07 -5.09
CA MET A 163 -7.97 5.00 -4.06
C MET A 163 -7.40 5.41 -2.70
N ILE A 164 -6.33 4.75 -2.26
CA ILE A 164 -5.73 5.07 -0.95
C ILE A 164 -5.00 6.42 -0.92
N LYS A 165 -4.74 7.07 -2.06
CA LYS A 165 -4.24 8.44 -2.08
C LYS A 165 -5.26 9.40 -1.46
N TYR A 166 -6.54 9.24 -1.81
CA TYR A 166 -7.63 10.06 -1.28
C TYR A 166 -8.11 9.50 0.06
N GLU A 167 -8.01 10.32 1.12
CA GLU A 167 -8.40 9.92 2.48
C GLU A 167 -9.84 9.41 2.57
N ILE A 168 -10.76 9.99 1.80
CA ILE A 168 -12.17 9.62 1.76
C ILE A 168 -12.42 8.18 1.32
N PHE A 169 -11.49 7.58 0.56
CA PHE A 169 -11.60 6.21 0.07
C PHE A 169 -10.74 5.22 0.87
N ARG A 170 -10.02 5.69 1.91
CA ARG A 170 -9.26 4.81 2.82
C ARG A 170 -10.19 4.13 3.83
N ASN A 171 -11.18 3.40 3.31
CA ASN A 171 -12.05 2.53 4.07
C ASN A 171 -12.17 1.20 3.34
N ASP A 172 -12.39 0.15 4.10
CA ASP A 172 -12.47 -1.22 3.64
C ASP A 172 -13.63 -1.42 2.66
N LYS A 173 -14.85 -1.01 3.03
CA LYS A 173 -16.07 -1.26 2.24
C LYS A 173 -15.96 -0.69 0.82
N PHE A 174 -15.50 0.54 0.66
CA PHE A 174 -15.34 1.15 -0.66
C PHE A 174 -14.32 0.39 -1.52
N ILE A 175 -13.14 0.11 -0.97
CA ILE A 175 -12.07 -0.55 -1.74
C ILE A 175 -12.46 -1.98 -2.11
N MET A 176 -13.01 -2.74 -1.16
CA MET A 176 -13.44 -4.11 -1.40
C MET A 176 -14.55 -4.17 -2.45
N ASN A 177 -15.56 -3.30 -2.36
CA ASN A 177 -16.62 -3.23 -3.36
C ASN A 177 -16.11 -2.84 -4.76
N ILE A 178 -15.19 -1.88 -4.86
CA ILE A 178 -14.59 -1.50 -6.16
C ILE A 178 -13.82 -2.69 -6.77
N LEU A 179 -13.04 -3.42 -5.96
CA LEU A 179 -12.31 -4.59 -6.42
C LEU A 179 -13.25 -5.73 -6.85
N GLU A 180 -14.32 -5.96 -6.11
CA GLU A 180 -15.37 -6.92 -6.49
C GLU A 180 -16.04 -6.56 -7.82
N ILE A 181 -16.42 -5.28 -8.00
CA ILE A 181 -17.03 -4.81 -9.26
C ILE A 181 -16.07 -5.03 -10.43
N ILE A 182 -14.77 -4.78 -10.23
CA ILE A 182 -13.75 -4.98 -11.26
C ILE A 182 -13.59 -6.46 -11.62
N ASP A 183 -13.58 -7.33 -10.62
CA ASP A 183 -13.48 -8.78 -10.79
C ASP A 183 -14.72 -9.35 -11.49
N GLU A 184 -15.92 -8.99 -11.00
CA GLU A 184 -17.20 -9.45 -11.53
C GLU A 184 -17.37 -9.10 -13.03
N LEU A 185 -16.86 -7.94 -13.44
CA LEU A 185 -17.01 -7.41 -14.81
C LEU A 185 -15.77 -7.61 -15.70
N ASP A 186 -14.73 -8.34 -15.25
CA ASP A 186 -13.45 -8.54 -15.97
C ASP A 186 -12.81 -7.21 -16.43
N LEU A 187 -12.75 -6.22 -15.53
CA LEU A 187 -12.33 -4.85 -15.86
C LEU A 187 -10.86 -4.54 -15.56
N SER A 188 -10.08 -5.46 -14.98
CA SER A 188 -8.68 -5.20 -14.59
C SER A 188 -7.84 -4.64 -15.75
N LYS A 189 -8.05 -5.14 -16.98
CA LYS A 189 -7.37 -4.62 -18.19
C LYS A 189 -7.88 -3.23 -18.58
N VAL A 190 -9.18 -3.00 -18.45
CA VAL A 190 -9.81 -1.70 -18.77
C VAL A 190 -9.32 -0.62 -17.81
N MET A 191 -9.25 -0.90 -16.52
CA MET A 191 -8.79 0.06 -15.49
C MET A 191 -7.38 0.58 -15.76
N LYS A 192 -6.52 -0.25 -16.36
CA LYS A 192 -5.12 0.08 -16.71
C LYS A 192 -4.98 0.79 -18.05
N ALA A 193 -6.01 0.76 -18.89
CA ALA A 193 -5.94 1.27 -20.25
C ALA A 193 -5.71 2.79 -20.25
N LYS A 194 -4.82 3.24 -21.13
CA LYS A 194 -4.63 4.67 -21.39
C LYS A 194 -5.84 5.22 -22.15
N ILE A 195 -6.24 6.43 -21.80
CA ILE A 195 -7.27 7.16 -22.53
C ILE A 195 -6.59 7.85 -23.72
N ILE A 196 -7.06 7.56 -24.94
CA ILE A 196 -6.51 8.07 -26.19
C ILE A 196 -7.51 9.05 -26.81
N GLY A 197 -7.03 10.12 -27.43
CA GLY A 197 -7.87 11.09 -28.15
C GLY A 197 -8.61 12.09 -27.24
N ARG A 198 -8.12 12.28 -26.01
CA ARG A 198 -8.67 13.22 -25.02
C ARG A 198 -7.56 14.10 -24.44
N ASP A 199 -7.05 15.00 -25.27
CA ASP A 199 -5.94 15.90 -24.92
C ASP A 199 -6.31 16.86 -23.77
N ASP A 200 -7.60 17.08 -23.52
CA ASP A 200 -8.15 17.88 -22.42
C ASP A 200 -7.88 17.28 -21.04
N LEU A 201 -7.62 15.98 -20.95
CA LEU A 201 -7.46 15.27 -19.67
C LEU A 201 -6.02 15.30 -19.13
N GLY A 202 -5.04 15.63 -19.98
CA GLY A 202 -3.61 15.58 -19.65
C GLY A 202 -2.89 14.34 -20.19
N LYS A 203 -1.62 14.20 -19.82
CA LYS A 203 -0.74 13.13 -20.31
C LYS A 203 -0.79 11.91 -19.38
N ASP A 204 -0.83 10.71 -19.96
CA ASP A 204 -0.81 9.42 -19.25
C ASP A 204 -2.03 9.16 -18.34
N GLU A 205 -3.19 9.70 -18.73
CA GLU A 205 -4.45 9.40 -18.05
C GLU A 205 -4.92 7.98 -18.34
N ARG A 206 -5.39 7.31 -17.28
CA ARG A 206 -5.89 5.94 -17.31
C ARG A 206 -7.33 5.89 -16.86
N VAL A 207 -8.11 4.98 -17.43
CA VAL A 207 -9.54 4.85 -17.15
C VAL A 207 -9.80 4.74 -15.64
N GLY A 208 -9.09 3.85 -14.94
CA GLY A 208 -9.28 3.65 -13.50
C GLY A 208 -9.01 4.91 -12.67
N ARG A 209 -7.92 5.64 -12.97
CA ARG A 209 -7.57 6.90 -12.28
C ARG A 209 -8.67 7.94 -12.44
N ARG A 210 -9.22 8.06 -13.66
CA ARG A 210 -10.30 9.01 -13.96
C ARG A 210 -11.60 8.64 -13.25
N ILE A 211 -11.92 7.35 -13.13
CA ILE A 211 -13.10 6.91 -12.36
C ILE A 211 -12.96 7.35 -10.90
N ILE A 212 -11.82 7.10 -10.26
CA ILE A 212 -11.58 7.54 -8.87
C ILE A 212 -11.59 9.07 -8.75
N TYR A 213 -11.08 9.79 -9.75
CA TYR A 213 -11.18 11.24 -9.81
C TYR A 213 -12.64 11.73 -9.85
N GLU A 214 -13.50 11.10 -10.67
CA GLU A 214 -14.93 11.44 -10.71
C GLU A 214 -15.65 11.13 -9.40
N PHE A 215 -15.31 10.01 -8.75
CA PHE A 215 -15.79 9.71 -7.40
C PHE A 215 -15.38 10.82 -6.42
N ASN A 216 -14.11 11.23 -6.42
CA ASN A 216 -13.59 12.24 -5.50
C ASN A 216 -14.22 13.62 -5.73
N LYS A 217 -14.58 13.94 -6.97
CA LYS A 217 -15.27 15.19 -7.32
C LYS A 217 -16.75 15.18 -6.93
N SER A 218 -17.41 14.03 -7.08
CA SER A 218 -18.87 13.95 -7.03
C SER A 218 -19.43 13.54 -5.67
N TYR A 219 -18.65 12.82 -4.85
CA TYR A 219 -19.11 12.30 -3.56
C TYR A 219 -18.56 13.11 -2.38
N PRO A 220 -19.41 13.79 -1.60
CA PRO A 220 -18.97 14.38 -0.34
C PRO A 220 -18.53 13.25 0.63
N VAL A 221 -17.47 13.55 1.39
CA VAL A 221 -16.70 12.72 2.34
C VAL A 221 -17.50 11.67 3.14
N ILE A 222 -18.78 11.91 3.41
CA ILE A 222 -19.59 11.13 4.35
C ILE A 222 -20.29 9.91 3.70
N MET A 223 -20.50 9.91 2.38
CA MET A 223 -21.36 8.89 1.75
C MET A 223 -20.62 7.71 1.10
N ALA A 224 -19.34 7.84 0.76
CA ALA A 224 -18.60 6.77 0.06
C ALA A 224 -18.55 5.41 0.81
N PRO A 225 -18.40 5.37 2.15
CA PRO A 225 -18.47 4.12 2.91
C PRO A 225 -19.91 3.60 3.12
N MET A 226 -20.92 4.43 2.87
CA MET A 226 -22.33 4.08 3.11
C MET A 226 -23.01 3.43 1.91
N LEU A 227 -22.42 3.56 0.70
CA LEU A 227 -22.98 2.98 -0.51
C LEU A 227 -22.90 1.45 -0.45
N GLU A 228 -24.04 0.81 -0.71
CA GLU A 228 -24.05 -0.62 -0.96
C GLU A 228 -23.43 -0.92 -2.32
N LYS A 229 -22.95 -2.16 -2.49
CA LYS A 229 -22.17 -2.54 -3.68
C LYS A 229 -22.92 -2.26 -4.99
N GLU A 230 -24.20 -2.58 -5.06
CA GLU A 230 -24.99 -2.40 -6.29
C GLU A 230 -25.17 -0.91 -6.64
N GLU A 231 -25.42 -0.06 -5.65
CA GLU A 231 -25.47 1.39 -5.86
C GLU A 231 -24.11 1.92 -6.34
N LEU A 232 -23.03 1.47 -5.69
CA LEU A 232 -21.67 1.84 -6.07
C LEU A 232 -21.36 1.40 -7.52
N LYS A 233 -21.83 0.22 -7.92
CA LYS A 233 -21.65 -0.34 -9.26
C LYS A 233 -22.37 0.48 -10.33
N GLU A 234 -23.60 0.94 -10.07
CA GLU A 234 -24.31 1.83 -10.99
C GLU A 234 -23.52 3.13 -11.24
N ILE A 235 -23.01 3.73 -10.16
CA ILE A 235 -22.20 4.95 -10.23
C ILE A 235 -20.88 4.69 -10.95
N PHE A 236 -20.22 3.57 -10.63
CA PHE A 236 -18.98 3.15 -11.24
C PHE A 236 -19.14 2.99 -12.76
N LEU A 237 -20.19 2.30 -13.21
CA LEU A 237 -20.51 2.11 -14.62
C LEU A 237 -20.82 3.45 -15.31
N ARG A 238 -21.52 4.35 -14.63
CA ARG A 238 -21.74 5.72 -15.14
C ARG A 238 -20.42 6.45 -15.38
N PHE A 239 -19.51 6.45 -14.42
CA PHE A 239 -18.20 7.10 -14.60
C PHE A 239 -17.31 6.38 -15.61
N LEU A 240 -17.39 5.04 -15.69
CA LEU A 240 -16.71 4.27 -16.72
C LEU A 240 -17.15 4.70 -18.12
N SER A 241 -18.46 4.94 -18.32
CA SER A 241 -19.01 5.37 -19.61
C SER A 241 -18.45 6.69 -20.16
N TYR A 242 -17.88 7.55 -19.30
CA TYR A 242 -17.24 8.80 -19.71
C TYR A 242 -15.90 8.58 -20.42
N TYR A 243 -15.27 7.43 -20.19
CA TYR A 243 -13.88 7.15 -20.58
C TYR A 243 -13.71 5.83 -21.33
N TYR A 244 -14.76 5.01 -21.40
CA TYR A 244 -14.74 3.69 -22.03
C TYR A 244 -16.10 3.35 -22.64
N ASP A 245 -16.08 2.71 -23.80
CA ASP A 245 -17.28 2.23 -24.48
C ASP A 245 -17.84 0.99 -23.78
N THR A 246 -18.84 1.20 -22.92
CA THR A 246 -19.48 0.16 -22.10
C THR A 246 -20.24 -0.88 -22.92
N ASN A 247 -20.55 -0.62 -24.20
CA ASN A 247 -21.14 -1.64 -25.08
C ASN A 247 -20.22 -2.84 -25.26
N LYS A 248 -18.90 -2.66 -25.10
CA LYS A 248 -17.90 -3.73 -25.17
C LYS A 248 -17.96 -4.72 -24.00
N LEU A 249 -18.67 -4.37 -22.92
CA LEU A 249 -18.86 -5.25 -21.77
C LEU A 249 -19.88 -6.36 -22.07
N TYR A 250 -20.92 -6.04 -22.84
CA TYR A 250 -21.99 -6.98 -23.20
C TYR A 250 -21.61 -7.95 -24.33
N ILE A 251 -20.48 -7.72 -25.01
CA ILE A 251 -19.99 -8.59 -26.10
C ILE A 251 -19.19 -9.78 -25.53
N LYS A 252 -18.82 -9.74 -24.25
CA LYS A 252 -18.00 -10.76 -23.57
C LYS A 252 -18.78 -11.74 -22.69
N GLN A 253 -20.09 -11.55 -22.51
CA GLN A 253 -20.99 -12.50 -21.84
C GLN A 253 -21.58 -13.49 -22.84
#